data_AF-A0A3D2G3D0-F1
#
_entry.id   AF-A0A3D2G3D0-F1
#
_cell.length_a   1.000
_cell.length_b   1.000
_cell.length_c   1.000
_cell.angle_alpha   90.00
_cell.angle_beta   90.00
_cell.angle_gamma   90.00
#
_symmetry.space_group_name_H-M   'P 1'
#
loop_
_entity.id
_entity.type
_entity.pdbx_description
1 polymer ?
#
loop_
_entity_poly.entity_id
_entity_poly.type
_entity_poly.pdbx_seq_one_letter_code
_entity_poly.pdbx_strand_id
1 'polypeptide(L)'
;LISIGTIGLIKAVSTFDREKNIKLATYASRCIENEILMYLRKLAAQRTEVSFDEPLNTDWDGNELLLSDVLGTDEDEVSRPMEDDADRRALHEAVAKLSERDRDIISLRFGLLGRREYTQKEVADRMGISQSYISRLEKRILLRLRREMQKIMA
;
A
#
# COMPACT_ATOMS: atom_id res chain seq x y z
N LEU A 1 -5.96 -30.15 -16.47
CA LEU A 1 -4.85 -30.99 -16.98
C LEU A 1 -5.05 -31.38 -18.45
N ILE A 2 -6.15 -32.05 -18.81
CA ILE A 2 -6.43 -32.42 -20.22
C ILE A 2 -6.40 -31.22 -21.17
N SER A 3 -7.04 -30.11 -20.80
CA SER A 3 -7.05 -28.84 -21.57
C SER A 3 -5.68 -28.21 -21.78
N ILE A 4 -4.70 -28.55 -20.95
CA ILE A 4 -3.32 -28.01 -21.02
C ILE A 4 -2.48 -28.93 -21.89
N GLY A 5 -2.70 -30.24 -21.77
CA GLY A 5 -2.16 -31.21 -22.70
C GLY A 5 -2.59 -30.93 -24.14
N THR A 6 -3.83 -30.49 -24.38
CA THR A 6 -4.28 -30.08 -25.72
C THR A 6 -3.50 -28.88 -26.26
N ILE A 7 -3.09 -27.91 -25.41
CA ILE A 7 -2.22 -26.81 -25.83
C ILE A 7 -0.84 -27.32 -26.23
N GLY A 8 -0.26 -28.24 -25.45
CA GLY A 8 1.01 -28.89 -25.79
C GLY A 8 0.95 -29.69 -27.09
N LEU A 9 -0.19 -30.33 -27.37
CA LEU A 9 -0.43 -31.02 -28.64
C LEU A 9 -0.54 -30.06 -29.82
N ILE A 10 -1.28 -28.95 -29.67
CA ILE A 10 -1.38 -27.90 -30.71
C ILE A 10 0.01 -27.36 -31.04
N LYS A 11 0.82 -27.05 -30.02
CA LYS A 11 2.21 -26.61 -30.21
C LYS A 11 3.01 -27.66 -30.97
N ALA A 12 2.96 -28.91 -30.54
CA ALA A 12 3.66 -30.01 -31.20
C ALA A 12 3.33 -30.12 -32.68
N VAL A 13 2.05 -30.06 -33.05
CA VAL A 13 1.62 -30.13 -34.46
C VAL A 13 2.09 -28.90 -35.24
N SER A 14 2.04 -27.70 -34.63
CA SER A 14 2.46 -26.46 -35.30
C SER A 14 3.97 -26.34 -35.53
N THR A 15 4.80 -26.98 -34.70
CA THR A 15 6.26 -26.87 -34.75
C THR A 15 6.97 -28.16 -35.18
N PHE A 16 6.21 -29.19 -35.57
CA PHE A 16 6.78 -30.47 -35.98
C PHE A 16 7.49 -30.37 -37.32
N ASP A 17 8.71 -30.91 -37.36
CA ASP A 17 9.55 -30.97 -38.54
C ASP A 17 9.80 -32.43 -38.93
N ARG A 18 9.39 -32.79 -40.16
CA ARG A 18 9.51 -34.15 -40.70
C ARG A 18 10.96 -34.50 -41.08
N GLU A 19 11.82 -33.52 -41.32
CA GLU A 19 13.22 -33.75 -41.71
C GLU A 19 14.06 -34.31 -40.55
N LYS A 20 13.61 -34.11 -39.30
CA LYS A 20 14.30 -34.56 -38.09
C LYS A 20 14.18 -36.06 -37.78
N ASN A 21 13.55 -36.83 -38.68
CA ASN A 21 13.42 -38.31 -38.59
C ASN A 21 12.97 -38.84 -37.21
N ILE A 22 12.02 -38.14 -36.58
CA ILE A 22 11.38 -38.55 -35.33
C ILE A 22 9.88 -38.73 -35.54
N LYS A 23 9.26 -39.69 -34.84
CA LYS A 23 7.81 -39.88 -34.90
C LYS A 23 7.10 -38.69 -34.23
N LEU A 24 6.05 -38.18 -34.87
CA LEU A 24 5.23 -37.09 -34.33
C LEU A 24 4.73 -37.40 -32.91
N ALA A 25 4.30 -38.64 -32.65
CA ALA A 25 3.86 -39.06 -31.33
C ALA A 25 4.95 -38.84 -30.26
N THR A 26 6.20 -39.22 -30.54
CA THR A 26 7.34 -39.03 -29.62
C THR A 26 7.61 -37.55 -29.34
N TYR A 27 7.54 -36.70 -30.36
CA TYR A 27 7.70 -35.26 -30.21
C TYR A 27 6.52 -34.63 -29.43
N ALA A 28 5.29 -34.99 -29.79
CA ALA A 28 4.08 -34.49 -29.16
C ALA A 28 4.00 -34.86 -27.69
N SER A 29 4.36 -36.07 -27.30
CA SER A 29 4.43 -36.47 -25.88
C SER A 29 5.33 -35.55 -25.07
N ARG A 30 6.50 -35.16 -25.60
CA ARG A 30 7.43 -34.23 -24.92
C ARG A 30 6.84 -32.83 -24.80
N CYS A 31 6.19 -32.32 -25.84
CA CYS A 31 5.53 -31.01 -25.79
C CYS A 31 4.36 -30.97 -24.81
N ILE A 32 3.52 -32.03 -24.79
CA ILE A 32 2.40 -32.18 -23.85
C ILE A 32 2.90 -32.21 -22.41
N GLU A 33 3.90 -33.04 -22.13
CA GLU A 33 4.53 -33.17 -20.82
C GLU A 33 5.14 -31.84 -20.36
N ASN A 34 5.83 -31.13 -21.26
CA ASN A 34 6.43 -29.83 -20.95
C ASN A 34 5.37 -28.78 -20.59
N GLU A 35 4.25 -28.71 -21.31
CA GLU A 35 3.19 -27.74 -20.98
C GLU A 35 2.48 -28.06 -19.66
N ILE A 36 2.23 -29.34 -19.39
CA ILE A 36 1.70 -29.76 -18.09
C ILE A 36 2.67 -29.38 -16.96
N LEU A 37 3.98 -29.64 -17.15
CA LEU A 37 5.01 -29.30 -16.18
C LEU A 37 5.10 -27.79 -15.94
N MET A 38 5.07 -26.97 -17.01
CA MET A 38 5.08 -25.52 -16.90
C MET A 38 3.87 -24.98 -16.14
N TYR A 39 2.68 -25.54 -16.39
CA TYR A 39 1.49 -25.17 -15.65
C TYR A 39 1.58 -25.54 -14.16
N LEU A 40 2.06 -26.74 -13.83
CA LEU A 40 2.21 -27.17 -12.43
C LEU A 40 3.25 -26.30 -11.69
N ARG A 41 4.34 -25.89 -12.35
CA ARG A 41 5.30 -24.93 -11.77
C ARG A 41 4.67 -23.57 -11.48
N LYS A 42 3.80 -23.09 -12.36
CA LYS A 42 3.07 -21.82 -12.15
C LYS A 42 2.12 -21.92 -10.96
N LEU A 43 1.41 -23.04 -10.81
CA LEU A 43 0.54 -23.31 -9.66
C LEU A 43 1.32 -23.47 -8.34
N ALA A 44 2.51 -24.06 -8.39
CA ALA A 44 3.34 -24.24 -7.18
C ALA A 44 3.74 -22.90 -6.54
N ALA A 45 3.85 -21.83 -7.32
CA ALA A 45 4.07 -20.48 -6.79
C ALA A 45 2.83 -19.90 -6.08
N GLN A 46 1.63 -20.45 -6.34
CA GLN A 46 0.36 -20.06 -5.70
C GLN A 46 0.00 -20.94 -4.51
N ARG A 47 0.78 -22.00 -4.21
CA ARG A 47 0.51 -22.96 -3.12
C ARG A 47 0.71 -22.41 -1.70
N THR A 48 1.01 -21.13 -1.54
CA THR A 48 1.08 -20.47 -0.22
C THR A 48 -0.30 -20.02 0.28
N GLU A 49 -1.35 -20.15 -0.54
CA GLU A 49 -2.72 -19.84 -0.16
C GLU A 49 -3.27 -20.96 0.75
N VAL A 50 -3.62 -20.59 1.98
CA VAL A 50 -4.33 -21.42 2.96
C VAL A 50 -5.81 -21.01 2.97
N SER A 51 -6.70 -21.97 3.24
CA SER A 51 -8.13 -21.67 3.33
C SER A 51 -8.43 -20.95 4.64
N PHE A 52 -9.30 -19.94 4.61
CA PHE A 52 -9.77 -19.30 5.85
C PHE A 52 -10.59 -20.28 6.72
N ASP A 53 -11.23 -21.27 6.09
CA ASP A 53 -11.99 -22.32 6.77
C ASP A 53 -11.11 -23.50 7.25
N GLU A 54 -9.78 -23.39 7.16
CA GLU A 54 -8.87 -24.44 7.63
C GLU A 54 -8.77 -24.40 9.17
N PRO A 55 -8.97 -25.54 9.87
CA PRO A 55 -8.88 -25.58 11.32
C PRO A 55 -7.41 -25.45 11.76
N LEU A 56 -7.14 -24.44 12.57
CA LEU A 56 -5.84 -24.16 13.18
C LEU A 56 -5.59 -25.02 14.43
N ASN A 57 -6.64 -25.26 15.22
CA ASN A 57 -6.62 -26.10 16.42
C ASN A 57 -7.99 -26.73 16.65
N THR A 58 -8.04 -27.85 17.35
CA THR A 58 -9.28 -28.51 17.76
C THR A 58 -9.24 -28.77 19.25
N ASP A 59 -10.22 -28.24 19.95
CA ASP A 59 -10.36 -28.37 21.39
C ASP A 59 -10.74 -29.82 21.76
N TRP A 60 -10.60 -30.18 23.03
CA TRP A 60 -10.98 -31.51 23.53
C TRP A 60 -12.48 -31.83 23.34
N ASP A 61 -13.32 -30.79 23.24
CA ASP A 61 -14.77 -30.90 22.99
C ASP A 61 -15.10 -30.98 21.49
N GLY A 62 -14.10 -30.96 20.60
CA GLY A 62 -14.28 -31.08 19.15
C GLY A 62 -14.63 -29.76 18.44
N ASN A 63 -14.53 -28.63 19.14
CA ASN A 63 -14.67 -27.32 18.51
C ASN A 63 -13.40 -26.96 17.74
N GLU A 64 -13.56 -26.55 16.49
CA GLU A 64 -12.46 -26.14 15.62
C GLU A 64 -12.27 -24.62 15.71
N LEU A 65 -11.03 -24.19 15.96
CA LEU A 65 -10.60 -22.81 15.79
C LEU A 65 -10.14 -22.64 14.35
N LEU A 66 -10.87 -21.87 13.54
CA LEU A 66 -10.53 -21.65 12.14
C LEU A 66 -9.48 -20.54 11.97
N LEU A 67 -8.78 -20.53 10.84
CA LEU A 67 -7.89 -19.43 10.51
C LEU A 67 -8.65 -18.08 10.47
N SER A 68 -9.88 -18.08 9.97
CA SER A 68 -10.76 -16.89 9.95
C SER A 68 -10.99 -16.27 11.33
N ASP A 69 -11.00 -17.07 12.39
CA ASP A 69 -11.34 -16.62 13.74
C ASP A 69 -10.18 -15.86 14.40
N VAL A 70 -8.96 -16.08 13.93
CA VAL A 70 -7.74 -15.47 14.45
C VAL A 70 -7.32 -14.24 13.63
N LEU A 71 -7.83 -14.12 12.40
CA LEU A 71 -7.53 -13.00 11.53
C LEU A 71 -8.29 -11.75 11.97
N GLY A 72 -7.62 -10.92 12.77
CA GLY A 72 -8.06 -9.57 13.09
C GLY A 72 -7.55 -8.54 12.09
N THR A 73 -8.05 -7.31 12.22
CA THR A 73 -7.45 -6.13 11.60
C THR A 73 -6.36 -5.56 12.51
N ASP A 74 -5.52 -4.67 11.98
CA ASP A 74 -4.46 -4.04 12.78
C ASP A 74 -5.06 -3.37 14.04
N GLU A 75 -4.40 -3.55 15.20
CA GLU A 75 -4.87 -3.05 16.51
C GLU A 75 -5.25 -1.56 16.49
N ASP A 76 -4.63 -0.80 15.59
CA ASP A 76 -4.77 0.64 15.46
C ASP A 76 -5.90 1.11 14.51
N GLU A 77 -6.62 0.20 13.84
CA GLU A 77 -7.58 0.58 12.78
C GLU A 77 -8.72 1.50 13.29
N VAL A 78 -9.11 1.32 14.55
CA VAL A 78 -10.13 2.16 15.22
C VAL A 78 -9.51 3.35 15.96
N SER A 79 -8.31 3.21 16.53
CA SER A 79 -7.67 4.28 17.31
C SER A 79 -7.13 5.41 16.41
N ARG A 80 -6.52 5.06 15.27
CA ARG A 80 -5.90 6.03 14.35
C ARG A 80 -6.85 7.13 13.87
N PRO A 81 -8.07 6.83 13.39
CA PRO A 81 -9.00 7.89 12.98
C PRO A 81 -9.39 8.84 14.11
N MET A 82 -9.50 8.35 15.35
CA MET A 82 -9.86 9.16 16.51
C MET A 82 -8.69 10.04 16.98
N GLU A 83 -7.47 9.50 16.97
CA GLU A 83 -6.23 10.25 17.23
C GLU A 83 -6.01 11.34 16.18
N ASP A 84 -6.22 11.02 14.90
CA ASP A 84 -6.13 11.98 13.79
C ASP A 84 -7.12 13.15 13.96
N ASP A 85 -8.32 12.89 14.48
CA ASP A 85 -9.34 13.92 14.75
C ASP A 85 -8.99 14.79 15.95
N ALA A 86 -8.37 14.23 16.99
CA ALA A 86 -7.86 14.99 18.13
C ALA A 86 -6.69 15.90 17.71
N ASP A 87 -5.74 15.36 16.96
CA ASP A 87 -4.59 16.09 16.43
C ASP A 87 -5.00 17.19 15.45
N ARG A 88 -5.96 16.91 14.55
CA ARG A 88 -6.54 17.93 13.65
C ARG A 88 -7.15 19.07 14.42
N ARG A 89 -7.96 18.77 15.45
CA ARG A 89 -8.59 19.81 16.29
C ARG A 89 -7.54 20.65 17.01
N ALA A 90 -6.54 20.01 17.62
CA ALA A 90 -5.45 20.70 18.30
C ALA A 90 -4.65 21.59 17.35
N LEU A 91 -4.35 21.12 16.13
CA LEU A 91 -3.67 21.90 15.10
C LEU A 91 -4.50 23.12 14.67
N HIS A 92 -5.79 22.92 14.39
CA HIS A 92 -6.70 24.00 14.00
C HIS A 92 -6.77 25.10 15.07
N GLU A 93 -6.87 24.72 16.35
CA GLU A 93 -6.88 25.68 17.46
C GLU A 93 -5.53 26.38 17.63
N ALA A 94 -4.42 25.65 17.51
CA ALA A 94 -3.07 26.22 17.59
C ALA A 94 -2.81 27.23 16.46
N VAL A 95 -3.26 26.94 15.25
CA VAL A 95 -3.17 27.85 14.09
C VAL A 95 -4.05 29.08 14.27
N ALA A 96 -5.22 28.95 14.92
CA ALA A 96 -6.08 30.10 15.22
C ALA A 96 -5.43 31.11 16.16
N LYS A 97 -4.52 30.66 17.06
CA LYS A 97 -3.76 31.51 18.00
C LYS A 97 -2.55 32.22 17.36
N LEU A 98 -2.22 31.92 16.10
CA LEU A 98 -1.13 32.60 15.38
C LEU A 98 -1.52 34.02 14.99
N SER A 99 -0.51 34.88 14.79
CA SER A 99 -0.72 36.17 14.17
C SER A 99 -1.22 35.98 12.73
N GLU A 100 -1.94 36.95 12.17
CA GLU A 100 -2.47 36.88 10.81
C GLU A 100 -1.36 36.56 9.79
N ARG A 101 -0.22 37.24 9.91
CA ARG A 101 0.95 37.02 9.06
C ARG A 101 1.52 35.60 9.20
N ASP A 102 1.68 35.10 10.42
CA ASP A 102 2.23 33.75 10.66
C ASP A 102 1.27 32.66 10.16
N ARG A 103 -0.04 32.87 10.38
CA ARG A 103 -1.10 31.99 9.90
C ARG A 103 -1.10 31.93 8.38
N ASP A 104 -0.97 33.07 7.70
CA ASP A 104 -0.91 33.11 6.24
C ASP A 104 0.31 32.38 5.68
N ILE A 105 1.49 32.58 6.28
CA ILE A 105 2.72 31.89 5.88
C ILE A 105 2.55 30.38 5.98
N ILE A 106 2.08 29.87 7.12
CA ILE A 106 1.91 28.43 7.34
C ILE A 106 0.78 27.85 6.50
N SER A 107 -0.33 28.58 6.34
CA SER A 107 -1.45 28.11 5.52
C SER A 107 -1.07 28.00 4.05
N LEU A 108 -0.27 28.94 3.53
CA LEU A 108 0.28 28.82 2.17
C LEU A 108 1.34 27.71 2.07
N ARG A 109 2.22 27.59 3.07
CA ARG A 109 3.32 26.62 3.02
C ARG A 109 2.84 25.17 3.02
N PHE A 110 1.81 24.87 3.81
CA PHE A 110 1.31 23.52 4.05
C PHE A 110 -0.12 23.27 3.51
N GLY A 111 -0.71 24.25 2.81
CA GLY A 111 -2.05 24.09 2.24
C GLY A 111 -3.19 24.00 3.27
N LEU A 112 -3.04 24.66 4.42
CA LEU A 112 -4.10 24.64 5.45
C LEU A 112 -5.30 25.51 5.02
N LEU A 113 -6.46 25.25 5.63
CA LEU A 113 -7.70 26.01 5.41
C LEU A 113 -8.18 25.99 3.94
N GLY A 114 -7.96 24.88 3.23
CA GLY A 114 -8.34 24.72 1.83
C GLY A 114 -7.48 25.52 0.85
N ARG A 115 -6.34 26.07 1.29
CA ARG A 115 -5.38 26.74 0.41
C ARG A 115 -4.51 25.71 -0.30
N ARG A 116 -3.99 26.09 -1.46
CA ARG A 116 -2.95 25.31 -2.16
C ARG A 116 -1.63 25.40 -1.40
N GLU A 117 -0.88 24.30 -1.37
CA GLU A 117 0.49 24.28 -0.87
C GLU A 117 1.48 24.99 -1.81
N TYR A 118 2.46 25.67 -1.22
CA TYR A 118 3.51 26.40 -1.93
C TYR A 118 4.87 26.12 -1.29
N THR A 119 5.91 26.16 -2.10
CA THR A 119 7.31 26.08 -1.64
C THR A 119 7.72 27.34 -0.88
N GLN A 120 8.78 27.26 -0.06
CA GLN A 120 9.30 28.43 0.66
C GLN A 120 9.66 29.59 -0.28
N LYS A 121 10.14 29.28 -1.49
CA LYS A 121 10.47 30.27 -2.51
C LYS A 121 9.21 30.97 -3.02
N GLU A 122 8.18 30.21 -3.39
CA GLU A 122 6.91 30.79 -3.87
C GLU A 122 6.19 31.61 -2.78
N VAL A 123 6.25 31.17 -1.52
CA VAL A 123 5.73 31.95 -0.39
C VAL A 123 6.53 33.24 -0.21
N ALA A 124 7.86 33.18 -0.32
CA ALA A 124 8.73 34.35 -0.26
C ALA A 124 8.40 35.37 -1.36
N ASP A 125 8.25 34.90 -2.60
CA ASP A 125 7.91 35.72 -3.76
C ASP A 125 6.54 36.41 -3.56
N ARG A 126 5.54 35.69 -3.05
CA ARG A 126 4.21 36.26 -2.74
C ARG A 126 4.22 37.27 -1.59
N MET A 127 5.04 37.03 -0.57
CA MET A 127 5.12 37.86 0.63
C MET A 127 6.13 39.01 0.51
N GLY A 128 6.81 39.14 -0.63
CA GLY A 128 7.79 40.20 -0.90
C GLY A 128 9.01 40.16 0.03
N ILE A 129 9.41 38.97 0.49
CA ILE A 129 10.52 38.79 1.43
C ILE A 129 11.44 37.64 0.98
N SER A 130 12.65 37.55 1.52
CA SER A 130 13.59 36.50 1.09
C SER A 130 13.18 35.10 1.56
N GLN A 131 13.51 34.09 0.74
CA GLN A 131 13.28 32.68 1.09
C GLN A 131 13.99 32.26 2.38
N SER A 132 15.20 32.79 2.65
CA SER A 132 15.90 32.61 3.93
C SER A 132 15.11 33.16 5.12
N TYR A 133 14.42 34.28 4.94
CA TYR A 133 13.59 34.87 6.00
C TYR A 133 12.32 34.05 6.23
N ILE A 134 11.65 33.59 5.16
CA ILE A 134 10.54 32.63 5.26
C ILE A 134 10.96 31.36 6.00
N SER A 135 12.10 30.76 5.64
CA SER A 135 12.62 29.55 6.31
C SER A 135 12.81 29.75 7.81
N ARG A 136 13.30 30.92 8.23
CA ARG A 136 13.46 31.28 9.65
C ARG A 136 12.11 31.48 10.35
N LEU A 137 11.15 32.14 9.70
CA LEU A 137 9.80 32.31 10.23
C LEU A 137 9.09 30.96 10.37
N GLU A 138 9.13 30.11 9.35
CA GLU A 138 8.54 28.77 9.34
C GLU A 138 9.01 27.96 10.56
N LYS A 139 10.33 27.86 10.78
CA LYS A 139 10.90 27.15 11.94
C LYS A 139 10.37 27.71 13.27
N ARG A 140 10.29 29.04 13.41
CA ARG A 140 9.79 29.69 14.62
C ARG A 140 8.31 29.38 14.84
N ILE A 141 7.51 29.45 13.78
CA ILE A 141 6.07 29.21 13.85
C ILE A 141 5.79 27.74 14.17
N LEU A 142 6.51 26.80 13.55
CA LEU A 142 6.40 25.36 13.84
C LEU A 142 6.73 25.04 15.31
N LEU A 143 7.77 25.66 15.87
CA LEU A 143 8.09 25.52 17.30
C LEU A 143 6.97 26.04 18.20
N ARG A 144 6.33 27.15 17.82
CA ARG A 144 5.17 27.70 18.54
C ARG A 144 3.97 26.76 18.44
N LEU A 145 3.63 26.30 17.25
CA LEU A 145 2.52 25.37 17.01
C LEU A 145 2.69 24.09 17.82
N ARG A 146 3.89 23.48 17.81
CA ARG A 146 4.19 22.30 18.62
C ARG A 146 3.91 22.53 20.11
N ARG A 147 4.37 23.65 20.68
CA ARG A 147 4.15 23.98 22.09
C ARG A 147 2.67 24.20 22.41
N GLU A 148 1.94 24.85 21.51
CA GLU A 148 0.51 25.09 21.71
C GLU A 148 -0.30 23.79 21.60
N MET A 149 0.00 22.93 20.63
CA MET A 149 -0.63 21.60 20.51
C MET A 149 -0.37 20.75 21.75
N GLN A 150 0.87 20.74 22.26
CA GLN A 150 1.20 20.03 23.50
C GLN A 150 0.41 20.52 24.72
N LYS A 151 0.01 21.79 24.76
CA LYS A 151 -0.85 22.32 25.84
C LYS A 151 -2.32 21.96 25.65
N ILE A 152 -2.78 21.84 24.41
CA ILE A 152 -4.18 21.51 24.09
C ILE A 152 -4.44 20.01 24.30
N MET A 153 -3.44 19.17 24.05
CA MET A 153 -3.50 17.72 24.19
C MET A 153 -3.16 17.22 25.60
N ALA A 154 -2.69 18.10 26.50
CA ALA A 154 -2.38 17.78 27.89
C ALA A 154 -3.60 18.02 28.78
#